data_AF-A0A1C4AZ71-F1
#
_entry.id   AF-A0A1C4AZ71-F1
#
_cell.length_a   1.000
_cell.length_b   1.000
_cell.length_c   1.000
_cell.angle_alpha   90.00
_cell.angle_beta   90.00
_cell.angle_gamma   90.00
#
_symmetry.space_group_name_H-M   'P 1'
#
loop_
_entity.id
_entity.type
_entity.pdbx_description
1 polymer ?
#
loop_
_entity_poly.entity_id
_entity_poly.type
_entity_poly.pdbx_seq_one_letter_code
_entity_poly.pdbx_strand_id
1 'polypeptide(L)'
;MVNRISVRLPVEGLLFWKLSGREALSEPFTLALTVLGTDARIDRSKLLGQPVTVTIPTQTGSRYFNGKVTRVAVSAMSIAVAHSELLKVL
;
A
#
# COMPACT_ATOMS: atom_id res chain seq x y z
N MET A 1 17.04 -6.93 -8.71
CA MET A 1 16.47 -5.57 -8.84
C MET A 1 15.20 -5.51 -8.01
N VAL A 2 15.04 -4.53 -7.11
CA VAL A 2 13.87 -4.45 -6.21
C VAL A 2 12.66 -4.02 -7.04
N ASN A 3 11.82 -5.00 -7.39
CA ASN A 3 10.66 -4.82 -8.27
C ASN A 3 9.36 -4.66 -7.48
N ARG A 4 9.45 -4.07 -6.27
CA ARG A 4 8.36 -4.04 -5.30
C ARG A 4 8.00 -2.59 -4.96
N ILE A 5 6.71 -2.28 -5.06
CA ILE A 5 6.14 -1.02 -4.57
C ILE A 5 6.34 -0.96 -3.04
N SER A 6 6.86 0.16 -2.55
CA SER A 6 7.09 0.40 -1.13
C SER A 6 6.36 1.64 -0.65
N VAL A 7 6.11 1.72 0.65
CA VAL A 7 5.45 2.86 1.29
C VAL A 7 6.26 3.29 2.49
N ARG A 8 6.48 4.58 2.63
CA ARG A 8 6.97 5.21 3.86
C ARG A 8 5.78 5.82 4.61
N LEU A 9 5.55 5.34 5.82
CA LEU A 9 4.49 5.76 6.73
C LEU A 9 5.11 6.24 8.06
N PRO A 10 4.39 7.03 8.87
CA PRO A 10 4.85 7.44 10.21
C PRO A 10 4.82 6.28 11.23
N VAL A 11 4.40 5.09 10.82
CA VAL A 11 4.37 3.87 11.63
C VAL A 11 5.03 2.73 10.85
N GLU A 12 5.68 1.85 11.59
CA GLU A 12 6.37 0.68 11.04
C GLU A 12 5.45 -0.55 10.97
N GLY A 13 5.93 -1.61 10.30
CA GLY A 13 5.24 -2.92 10.28
C GLY A 13 4.06 -3.02 9.30
N LEU A 14 3.85 -2.01 8.46
CA LEU A 14 2.84 -2.00 7.41
C LEU A 14 3.45 -2.27 6.04
N LEU A 15 2.86 -3.22 5.31
CA LEU A 15 3.30 -3.62 3.98
C LEU A 15 2.32 -3.11 2.92
N PHE A 16 2.86 -2.66 1.79
CA PHE A 16 2.05 -2.32 0.61
C PHE A 16 1.20 -3.51 0.16
N TRP A 17 -0.09 -3.27 -0.11
CA TRP A 17 -0.95 -4.23 -0.78
C TRP A 17 -1.56 -3.69 -2.07
N LYS A 18 -2.20 -2.51 -2.02
CA LYS A 18 -2.90 -1.95 -3.17
C LYS A 18 -2.87 -0.43 -3.17
N LEU A 19 -2.76 0.16 -4.36
CA LEU A 19 -3.01 1.58 -4.61
C LEU A 19 -4.08 1.71 -5.70
N SER A 20 -5.02 2.62 -5.51
CA SER A 20 -6.03 2.97 -6.50
C SER A 20 -6.45 4.42 -6.32
N GLY A 21 -7.03 5.05 -7.33
CA GLY A 21 -7.50 6.43 -7.20
C GLY A 21 -7.63 7.16 -8.52
N ARG A 22 -7.77 8.48 -8.43
CA ARG A 22 -7.96 9.38 -9.57
C ARG A 22 -7.07 10.61 -9.44
N GLU A 23 -6.50 10.99 -10.58
CA GLU A 23 -5.83 12.28 -10.80
C GLU A 23 -6.49 12.95 -12.00
N ALA A 24 -6.68 14.27 -11.95
CA ALA A 24 -7.18 15.07 -13.05
C ALA A 24 -6.53 16.46 -13.02
N LEU A 25 -6.51 17.13 -14.17
CA LEU A 25 -5.87 18.42 -14.31
C LEU A 25 -6.58 19.46 -13.42
N SER A 26 -5.80 20.18 -12.62
CA SER A 26 -6.28 21.24 -11.71
C SER A 26 -7.30 20.78 -10.67
N GLU A 27 -7.39 19.48 -10.40
CA GLU A 27 -8.20 18.91 -9.33
C GLU A 27 -7.30 18.23 -8.29
N PRO A 28 -7.65 18.27 -6.98
CA PRO A 28 -6.97 17.46 -6.00
C PRO A 28 -7.06 15.98 -6.34
N PHE A 29 -5.93 15.28 -6.35
CA PHE A 29 -5.94 13.82 -6.49
C PHE A 29 -6.60 13.16 -5.28
N THR A 30 -7.18 11.99 -5.50
CA THR A 30 -7.68 11.13 -4.41
C THR A 30 -7.11 9.73 -4.60
N LEU A 31 -6.24 9.31 -3.68
CA LEU A 31 -5.60 8.00 -3.70
C LEU A 31 -6.01 7.18 -2.47
N ALA A 32 -6.49 5.97 -2.70
CA ALA A 32 -6.75 4.96 -1.70
C ALA A 32 -5.56 3.99 -1.65
N LEU A 33 -4.79 4.08 -0.56
CA LEU A 33 -3.69 3.16 -0.26
C LEU A 33 -4.18 2.11 0.75
N THR A 34 -4.04 0.84 0.39
CA THR A 34 -4.28 -0.28 1.30
C THR A 34 -2.98 -0.94 1.68
N VAL A 35 -2.80 -1.16 2.98
CA VAL A 35 -1.62 -1.74 3.60
C VAL A 35 -2.03 -2.87 4.53
N LEU A 36 -1.12 -3.82 4.72
CA LEU A 36 -1.31 -5.00 5.55
C LEU A 36 -0.37 -4.92 6.75
N GLY A 37 -0.89 -5.19 7.93
CA GLY A 37 -0.12 -5.36 9.16
C GLY A 37 -0.56 -6.63 9.88
N THR A 38 0.33 -7.20 10.69
CA THR A 38 0.01 -8.33 11.56
C THR A 38 -0.54 -7.88 12.92
N ASP A 39 -0.25 -6.65 13.33
CA ASP A 39 -0.80 -6.05 14.55
C ASP A 39 -2.10 -5.29 14.26
N ALA A 40 -3.19 -5.71 14.92
CA ALA A 40 -4.50 -5.09 14.80
C ALA A 40 -4.61 -3.75 15.57
N ARG A 41 -3.65 -3.40 16.42
CA ARG A 41 -3.71 -2.26 17.36
C ARG A 41 -3.00 -0.99 16.88
N ILE A 42 -2.85 -0.82 15.58
CA ILE A 42 -2.19 0.37 15.01
C ILE A 42 -2.90 1.64 15.48
N ASP A 43 -2.13 2.54 16.08
CA ASP A 43 -2.62 3.84 16.53
C ASP A 43 -2.94 4.74 15.32
N ARG A 44 -4.22 4.77 14.97
CA ARG A 44 -4.75 5.53 13.82
C ARG A 44 -4.50 7.03 13.96
N SER A 45 -4.40 7.54 15.20
CA SER A 45 -4.16 8.96 15.46
C SER A 45 -2.79 9.39 14.95
N LYS A 46 -1.82 8.47 14.91
CA LYS A 46 -0.48 8.69 14.35
C LYS A 46 -0.44 8.69 12.83
N LEU A 47 -1.51 8.31 12.14
CA LEU A 47 -1.56 8.29 10.69
C LEU A 47 -2.22 9.55 10.13
N LEU A 48 -3.33 10.01 10.73
CA LEU A 48 -4.10 11.13 10.20
C LEU A 48 -3.26 12.42 10.15
N GLY A 49 -3.31 13.12 9.02
CA GLY A 49 -2.57 14.36 8.77
C GLY A 49 -1.09 14.17 8.47
N GLN A 50 -0.53 12.98 8.70
CA GLN A 50 0.89 12.70 8.46
C GLN A 50 1.20 12.52 6.97
N PRO A 51 2.43 12.82 6.55
CA PRO A 51 2.87 12.57 5.19
C PRO A 51 2.98 11.07 4.92
N VAL A 52 2.70 10.69 3.68
CA VAL A 52 2.92 9.35 3.13
C VAL A 52 3.60 9.47 1.78
N THR A 53 4.56 8.57 1.52
CA THR A 53 5.21 8.44 0.21
C THR A 53 5.07 7.00 -0.28
N VAL A 54 4.48 6.83 -1.45
CA VAL A 54 4.49 5.55 -2.19
C VAL A 54 5.56 5.63 -3.27
N THR A 55 6.46 4.66 -3.28
CA THR A 55 7.54 4.53 -4.28
C THR A 55 7.21 3.38 -5.22
N ILE A 56 7.02 3.70 -6.50
CA ILE A 56 6.75 2.73 -7.55
C ILE A 56 8.01 2.62 -8.44
N PRO A 57 8.70 1.46 -8.43
CA PRO A 57 9.75 1.20 -9.39
C PRO A 57 9.20 1.21 -10.82
N THR A 58 9.95 1.81 -11.73
CA THR A 58 9.67 1.87 -13.17
C THR A 58 10.91 1.41 -13.93
N GLN A 59 10.81 1.24 -15.25
CA GLN A 59 11.95 0.80 -16.08
C GLN A 59 13.14 1.77 -16.03
N THR A 60 12.89 3.06 -15.80
CA THR A 60 13.92 4.12 -15.87
C THR A 60 14.26 4.75 -14.52
N GLY A 61 13.65 4.27 -13.42
CA GLY A 61 13.84 4.87 -12.09
C GLY A 61 12.66 4.63 -11.17
N SER A 62 12.39 5.57 -10.26
CA SER A 62 11.25 5.49 -9.33
C SER A 62 10.28 6.65 -9.55
N ARG A 63 8.98 6.34 -9.58
CA ARG A 63 7.91 7.32 -9.48
C ARG A 63 7.45 7.40 -8.03
N TYR A 64 7.29 8.62 -7.53
CA TYR A 64 6.81 8.86 -6.17
C TYR A 64 5.40 9.44 -6.20
N PHE A 65 4.53 8.92 -5.35
CA PHE A 65 3.27 9.56 -4.99
C PHE A 65 3.40 10.05 -3.55
N ASN A 66 3.32 11.37 -3.37
CA ASN A 66 3.42 12.02 -2.08
C ASN A 66 2.08 12.62 -1.72
N GLY A 67 1.69 12.51 -0.45
CA GLY A 67 0.44 13.10 0.02
C GLY A 67 0.37 13.14 1.54
N LYS A 68 -0.76 13.63 2.05
CA LYS A 68 -1.12 13.52 3.47
C LYS A 68 -2.26 12.54 3.63
N VAL A 69 -2.23 11.79 4.72
CA VAL A 69 -3.34 10.90 5.07
C VAL A 69 -4.53 11.74 5.53
N THR A 70 -5.62 11.73 4.77
CA THR A 70 -6.84 12.48 5.09
C THR A 70 -7.94 11.62 5.72
N ARG A 71 -7.83 10.29 5.61
CA ARG A 71 -8.76 9.32 6.19
C ARG A 71 -8.05 7.99 6.47
N VAL A 72 -8.44 7.31 7.54
CA VAL A 72 -7.95 5.98 7.90
C VAL A 72 -9.14 5.06 8.21
N ALA A 73 -9.10 3.84 7.69
CA ALA A 73 -10.03 2.76 8.01
C ALA A 73 -9.25 1.46 8.24
N VAL A 74 -9.75 0.60 9.12
CA VAL A 74 -9.15 -0.70 9.45
C VAL A 74 -10.19 -1.78 9.24
N SER A 75 -9.82 -2.83 8.52
CA SER A 75 -10.65 -4.01 8.31
C SER A 75 -9.82 -5.26 8.50
N ALA A 76 -10.43 -6.30 9.07
CA ALA A 76 -9.85 -7.64 9.02
C ALA A 76 -9.92 -8.18 7.59
N MET A 77 -8.87 -8.87 7.16
CA MET A 77 -8.82 -9.52 5.85
C MET A 77 -8.05 -10.83 5.96
N SER A 78 -8.60 -11.91 5.41
CA SER A 78 -7.89 -13.16 5.20
C SER A 78 -7.31 -13.20 3.79
N ILE A 79 -6.03 -13.56 3.67
CA ILE A 79 -5.39 -13.83 2.37
C ILE A 79 -5.26 -15.35 2.26
N ALA A 80 -5.83 -15.91 1.19
CA ALA A 80 -5.58 -17.29 0.81
C ALA A 80 -4.49 -17.32 -0.28
N VAL A 81 -3.47 -18.16 -0.10
CA VAL A 81 -2.50 -18.47 -1.13
C VAL A 81 -2.87 -19.82 -1.73
N ALA A 82 -3.27 -19.84 -3.00
CA ALA A 82 -3.48 -21.09 -3.72
C ALA A 82 -2.13 -21.62 -4.21
N HIS A 83 -1.66 -22.72 -3.64
CA HIS A 83 -0.51 -23.47 -4.16
C HIS A 83 -1.05 -24.59 -5.05
N SER A 84 -0.97 -24.41 -6.37
CA SER A 84 -1.32 -25.46 -7.33
C SER A 84 -0.09 -26.30 -7.64
N GLU A 85 0.08 -27.44 -6.97
CA GLU A 85 0.96 -28.50 -7.47
C GLU A 85 0.21 -29.30 -8.53
N LEU A 86 0.61 -29.10 -9.79
CA LEU A 86 0.19 -30.01 -10.85
C LEU A 86 0.75 -31.41 -10.52
N LEU A 87 -0.20 -32.34 -10.42
CA LEU A 87 -0.03 -33.79 -10.30
C LEU A 87 1.22 -34.30 -11.06
N LYS A 88 2.28 -34.67 -10.35
CA LYS A 88 3.38 -35.48 -10.89
C LYS A 88 3.03 -36.97 -10.85
N VAL A 89 1.98 -37.38 -11.56
CA VAL A 89 1.73 -38.80 -11.83
C VAL A 89 1.45 -38.97 -13.33
N LEU A 90 2.53 -39.12 -14.08
CA LEU A 90 2.65 -39.97 -15.26
C LEU A 90 4.05 -40.59 -15.24
#